data_AF-A0A256GHS8-F1
#
_entry.id   AF-A0A256GHS8-F1
#
_cell.length_a   1.000
_cell.length_b   1.000
_cell.length_c   1.000
_cell.angle_alpha   90.00
_cell.angle_beta   90.00
_cell.angle_gamma   90.00
#
_symmetry.space_group_name_H-M   'P 1'
#
loop_
_entity.id
_entity.type
_entity.pdbx_description
1 polymer ?
#
loop_
_entity_poly.entity_id
_entity_poly.type
_entity_poly.pdbx_seq_one_letter_code
_entity_poly.pdbx_strand_id
1 'polypeptide(L)'
;MRVAIECAGFTAGEADQLRRAMATFKHTGGVSKFGEKLIQGMVDNGYDREFAERTFRQLEGFGSYGFPESHAASFALIAYASSWIKCWHPDVFCAALLNAQPMGFYAPAQIVRDAVEHGVEIRPVCVNSSRWDCTLEPRDADDG
;
A
#
# COMPACT_ATOMS: atom_id res chain seq x y z
N MET A 1 -11.38 -13.80 1.22
CA MET A 1 -11.82 -14.45 2.47
C MET A 1 -13.29 -14.16 2.78
N ARG A 2 -13.74 -12.88 2.82
CA ARG A 2 -15.15 -12.53 3.10
C ARG A 2 -16.18 -13.29 2.25
N VAL A 3 -15.94 -13.47 0.96
CA VAL A 3 -16.81 -14.26 0.06
C VAL A 3 -17.08 -15.67 0.60
N ALA A 4 -16.07 -16.37 1.12
CA ALA A 4 -16.27 -17.72 1.66
C ALA A 4 -17.09 -17.72 2.96
N ILE A 5 -16.92 -16.68 3.79
CA ILE A 5 -17.64 -16.53 5.06
C ILE A 5 -19.10 -16.17 4.79
N GLU A 6 -19.32 -15.10 4.03
CA GLU A 6 -20.65 -14.51 3.81
C GLU A 6 -21.48 -15.29 2.81
N CYS A 7 -20.87 -15.83 1.75
CA CYS A 7 -21.62 -16.55 0.72
C CYS A 7 -21.69 -18.05 0.97
N ALA A 8 -20.72 -18.65 1.67
CA ALA A 8 -20.65 -20.11 1.86
C ALA A 8 -20.64 -20.57 3.33
N GLY A 9 -20.81 -19.66 4.29
CA GLY A 9 -20.92 -20.00 5.71
C GLY A 9 -19.62 -20.48 6.36
N PHE A 10 -18.45 -20.20 5.77
CA PHE A 10 -17.17 -20.57 6.38
C PHE A 10 -16.94 -19.80 7.68
N THR A 11 -16.34 -20.46 8.67
CA THR A 11 -15.71 -19.73 9.79
C THR A 11 -14.48 -18.95 9.30
N ALA A 12 -14.05 -17.94 10.06
CA ALA A 12 -12.86 -17.17 9.73
C ALA A 12 -11.60 -18.05 9.60
N GLY A 13 -11.46 -19.09 10.43
CA GLY A 13 -10.35 -20.04 10.37
C GLY A 13 -10.37 -20.88 9.10
N GLU A 14 -11.54 -21.37 8.69
CA GLU A 14 -11.69 -22.13 7.44
C GLU A 14 -11.42 -21.26 6.22
N ALA A 15 -11.81 -19.98 6.26
CA ALA A 15 -11.54 -19.04 5.17
C ALA A 15 -10.04 -18.74 5.01
N ASP A 16 -9.26 -18.66 6.10
CA ASP A 16 -7.79 -18.56 6.00
C ASP A 16 -7.16 -19.86 5.50
N GLN A 17 -7.67 -21.03 5.92
CA GLN A 17 -7.22 -22.32 5.38
C GLN A 17 -7.43 -22.40 3.86
N LEU A 18 -8.61 -22.01 3.37
CA LEU A 18 -8.89 -21.88 1.94
C LEU A 18 -7.89 -20.94 1.25
N ARG A 19 -7.64 -19.74 1.80
CA ARG A 19 -6.66 -18.79 1.25
C ARG A 19 -5.25 -19.41 1.14
N ARG A 20 -4.79 -20.11 2.17
CA ARG A 20 -3.48 -20.79 2.16
C ARG A 20 -3.42 -21.91 1.13
N ALA A 21 -4.46 -22.72 1.04
CA ALA A 21 -4.54 -23.82 0.06
C ALA A 21 -4.52 -23.29 -1.38
N MET A 22 -5.17 -22.14 -1.64
CA MET A 22 -5.14 -21.48 -2.94
C MET A 22 -3.76 -20.95 -3.32
N ALA A 23 -2.96 -20.50 -2.35
CA ALA A 23 -1.60 -20.02 -2.61
C ALA A 23 -0.65 -21.17 -3.03
N THR A 24 -0.85 -22.38 -2.50
CA THR A 24 -0.05 -23.58 -2.84
C THR A 24 -0.62 -24.40 -3.99
N PHE A 25 -1.79 -24.02 -4.50
CA PHE A 25 -2.59 -24.77 -5.48
C PHE A 25 -1.83 -25.14 -6.75
N LYS A 26 -1.04 -24.19 -7.29
CA LYS A 26 -0.28 -24.38 -8.54
C LYS A 26 0.70 -25.56 -8.49
N HIS A 27 1.02 -26.06 -7.30
CA HIS A 27 2.02 -27.10 -7.07
C HIS A 27 1.46 -28.43 -6.54
N THR A 28 0.23 -28.48 -6.03
CA THR A 28 -0.24 -29.63 -5.22
C THR A 28 -1.63 -30.18 -5.53
N GLY A 29 -2.44 -29.53 -6.38
CA GLY A 29 -3.75 -30.06 -6.81
C GLY A 29 -4.81 -30.20 -5.69
N GLY A 30 -4.52 -29.73 -4.47
CA GLY A 30 -5.29 -30.04 -3.26
C GLY A 30 -6.53 -29.18 -2.98
N VAL A 31 -7.05 -28.40 -3.94
CA VAL A 31 -8.16 -27.46 -3.67
C VAL A 31 -9.55 -28.09 -3.81
N SER A 32 -9.68 -29.30 -4.37
CA SER A 32 -10.97 -30.00 -4.57
C SER A 32 -11.87 -29.96 -3.33
N LYS A 33 -11.30 -30.26 -2.14
CA LYS A 33 -12.07 -30.34 -0.90
C LYS A 33 -12.65 -29.00 -0.44
N PHE A 34 -11.89 -27.91 -0.57
CA PHE A 34 -12.41 -26.58 -0.20
C PHE A 34 -13.31 -25.99 -1.28
N GLY A 35 -13.08 -26.34 -2.55
CA GLY A 35 -13.93 -25.95 -3.67
C GLY A 35 -15.33 -26.55 -3.55
N GLU A 36 -15.44 -27.86 -3.32
CA GLU A 36 -16.72 -28.53 -3.08
C GLU A 36 -17.46 -27.93 -1.88
N LYS A 37 -16.76 -27.70 -0.77
CA LYS A 37 -17.36 -27.08 0.43
C LYS A 37 -17.85 -25.65 0.15
N LEU A 38 -17.08 -24.85 -0.59
CA LEU A 38 -17.48 -23.50 -0.97
C LEU A 38 -18.72 -23.52 -1.85
N ILE A 39 -18.73 -24.37 -2.89
CA ILE A 39 -19.86 -24.49 -3.82
C ILE A 39 -21.11 -24.96 -3.08
N GLN A 40 -20.99 -25.99 -2.25
CA GLN A 40 -22.13 -26.51 -1.49
C GLN A 40 -22.65 -25.49 -0.49
N GLY A 41 -21.77 -24.80 0.25
CA GLY A 41 -22.17 -23.74 1.18
C GLY A 41 -22.89 -22.58 0.48
N MET A 42 -22.49 -22.23 -0.75
CA MET A 42 -23.23 -21.25 -1.57
C MET A 42 -24.60 -21.79 -1.99
N VAL A 43 -24.68 -23.04 -2.45
CA VAL A 43 -25.97 -23.63 -2.83
C VAL A 43 -26.93 -23.71 -1.63
N ASP A 44 -26.43 -24.07 -0.45
CA ASP A 44 -27.22 -24.14 0.78
C ASP A 44 -27.72 -22.74 1.22
N ASN A 45 -26.99 -21.68 0.85
CA ASN A 45 -27.38 -20.29 1.04
C ASN A 45 -28.27 -19.73 -0.10
N GLY A 46 -28.74 -20.58 -1.03
CA GLY A 46 -29.70 -20.22 -2.07
C GLY A 46 -29.09 -19.69 -3.37
N TYR A 47 -27.77 -19.79 -3.55
CA TYR A 47 -27.12 -19.44 -4.82
C TYR A 47 -27.28 -20.58 -5.84
N ASP A 48 -27.41 -20.22 -7.12
CA ASP A 48 -27.39 -21.20 -8.20
C ASP A 48 -26.02 -21.91 -8.29
N ARG A 49 -26.03 -23.21 -8.59
CA ARG A 49 -24.81 -24.03 -8.63
C ARG A 49 -23.83 -23.55 -9.71
N GLU A 50 -24.31 -23.16 -10.89
CA GLU A 50 -23.47 -22.65 -11.97
C GLU A 50 -22.77 -21.34 -11.54
N PHE A 51 -23.50 -20.48 -10.82
CA PHE A 51 -22.96 -19.26 -10.25
C PHE A 51 -21.87 -19.55 -9.21
N ALA A 52 -22.10 -20.50 -8.31
CA ALA A 52 -21.14 -20.90 -7.29
C ALA A 52 -19.86 -21.47 -7.90
N GLU A 53 -19.97 -22.35 -8.90
CA GLU A 53 -18.82 -22.91 -9.63
C GLU A 53 -18.02 -21.84 -10.37
N ARG A 54 -18.70 -20.86 -10.99
CA ARG A 54 -18.02 -19.72 -11.62
C ARG A 54 -17.29 -18.85 -10.59
N THR A 55 -17.90 -18.62 -9.43
CA THR A 55 -17.27 -17.85 -8.34
C THR A 55 -16.02 -18.55 -7.82
N PHE A 56 -16.07 -19.87 -7.65
CA PHE A 56 -14.90 -20.67 -7.26
C PHE A 56 -13.75 -20.54 -8.27
N ARG A 57 -14.02 -20.67 -9.58
CA ARG A 57 -13.00 -20.48 -10.63
C ARG A 57 -12.37 -19.08 -10.62
N GLN A 58 -13.15 -18.05 -10.34
CA GLN A 58 -12.62 -16.68 -10.20
C GLN A 58 -11.69 -16.58 -8.98
N LEU A 59 -12.10 -17.13 -7.85
CA LEU A 59 -11.27 -17.19 -6.65
C LEU A 59 -9.94 -17.91 -6.94
N GLU A 60 -9.97 -19.05 -7.62
CA GLU A 60 -8.75 -19.79 -8.01
C GLU A 60 -7.76 -18.91 -8.77
N GLY A 61 -8.24 -18.09 -9.71
CA GLY A 61 -7.41 -17.12 -10.43
C GLY A 61 -6.79 -16.06 -9.50
N PHE A 62 -7.58 -15.54 -8.56
CA PHE A 62 -7.14 -14.53 -7.58
C PHE A 62 -6.14 -15.06 -6.54
N GLY A 63 -6.12 -16.37 -6.27
CA GLY A 63 -5.24 -16.98 -5.26
C GLY A 63 -3.75 -16.68 -5.48
N SER A 64 -3.35 -16.41 -6.72
CA SER A 64 -1.97 -16.07 -7.09
C SER A 64 -1.60 -14.59 -6.95
N TYR A 65 -2.59 -13.69 -6.84
CA TYR A 65 -2.39 -12.22 -6.78
C TYR A 65 -3.01 -11.57 -5.54
N GLY A 66 -3.59 -12.36 -4.63
CA GLY A 66 -4.18 -11.86 -3.39
C GLY A 66 -3.13 -11.20 -2.49
N PHE A 67 -3.39 -9.95 -2.09
CA PHE A 67 -2.49 -9.18 -1.23
C PHE A 67 -3.10 -8.98 0.18
N PRO A 68 -2.30 -9.00 1.27
CA PRO A 68 -2.82 -8.72 2.61
C PRO A 68 -3.29 -7.27 2.75
N GLU A 69 -4.59 -7.08 2.94
CA GLU A 69 -5.21 -5.76 3.07
C GLU A 69 -4.62 -4.94 4.22
N SER A 70 -4.36 -5.56 5.38
CA SER A 70 -3.78 -4.88 6.53
C SER A 70 -2.38 -4.31 6.25
N HIS A 71 -1.57 -5.03 5.48
CA HIS A 71 -0.26 -4.55 5.05
C HIS A 71 -0.37 -3.44 4.01
N ALA A 72 -1.31 -3.55 3.06
CA ALA A 72 -1.56 -2.48 2.09
C ALA A 72 -2.01 -1.19 2.79
N ALA A 73 -2.96 -1.30 3.73
CA ALA A 73 -3.51 -0.16 4.45
C ALA A 73 -2.45 0.57 5.29
N SER A 74 -1.58 -0.16 6.00
CA SER A 74 -0.53 0.46 6.81
C SER A 74 0.47 1.27 5.97
N PHE A 75 0.92 0.72 4.84
CA PHE A 75 1.81 1.44 3.92
C PHE A 75 1.11 2.59 3.19
N ALA A 76 -0.17 2.43 2.85
CA ALA A 76 -0.96 3.48 2.20
C ALA A 76 -1.08 4.73 3.09
N LEU A 77 -1.21 4.57 4.41
CA LEU A 77 -1.24 5.68 5.36
C LEU A 77 0.07 6.49 5.33
N ILE A 78 1.22 5.82 5.32
CA ILE A 78 2.53 6.48 5.26
C ILE A 78 2.68 7.21 3.92
N ALA A 79 2.38 6.54 2.81
CA ALA A 79 2.46 7.14 1.48
C ALA A 79 1.55 8.37 1.35
N TYR A 80 0.34 8.29 1.89
CA TYR A 80 -0.60 9.40 1.91
C TYR A 80 -0.08 10.58 2.74
N ALA A 81 0.38 10.32 3.98
CA ALA A 81 0.92 11.36 4.85
C ALA A 81 2.13 12.06 4.21
N SER A 82 3.07 11.30 3.65
CA SER A 82 4.23 11.85 2.94
C SER A 82 3.82 12.69 1.72
N SER A 83 2.84 12.22 0.94
CA SER A 83 2.34 12.94 -0.24
C SER A 83 1.61 14.22 0.13
N TRP A 84 0.85 14.19 1.23
CA TRP A 84 0.16 15.36 1.76
C TRP A 84 1.17 16.44 2.19
N ILE A 85 2.22 16.06 2.93
CA ILE A 85 3.28 17.01 3.33
C ILE A 85 3.97 17.56 2.09
N LYS A 86 4.33 16.72 1.11
CA LYS A 86 4.94 17.18 -0.14
C LYS A 86 4.04 18.17 -0.91
N CYS A 87 2.73 17.93 -0.92
CA CYS A 87 1.76 18.76 -1.65
C CYS A 87 1.57 20.14 -1.02
N TRP A 88 1.51 20.23 0.32
CA TRP A 88 1.19 21.47 1.03
C TRP A 88 2.40 22.19 1.63
N HIS A 89 3.47 21.45 1.94
CA HIS A 89 4.69 21.93 2.57
C HIS A 89 5.94 21.31 1.91
N PRO A 90 6.17 21.57 0.61
CA PRO A 90 7.31 21.00 -0.12
C PRO A 90 8.66 21.41 0.45
N ASP A 91 8.73 22.58 1.10
CA ASP A 91 9.88 23.09 1.84
C ASP A 91 10.23 22.23 3.06
N VAL A 92 9.24 21.95 3.92
CA VAL A 92 9.36 21.05 5.08
C VAL A 92 9.70 19.64 4.61
N PHE A 93 9.04 19.16 3.54
CA PHE A 93 9.29 17.84 2.97
C PHE A 93 10.75 17.68 2.52
N CYS A 94 11.27 18.66 1.78
CA CYS A 94 12.66 18.68 1.33
C CYS A 94 13.64 18.67 2.50
N ALA A 95 13.49 19.59 3.46
CA ALA A 95 14.37 19.69 4.62
C ALA A 95 14.38 18.39 5.44
N ALA A 96 13.20 17.82 5.70
CA ALA A 96 13.08 16.55 6.42
C ALA A 96 13.75 15.40 5.68
N LEU A 97 13.58 15.29 4.36
CA LEU A 97 14.23 14.25 3.55
C LEU A 97 15.76 14.41 3.49
N LEU A 98 16.28 15.64 3.48
CA LEU A 98 17.73 15.87 3.51
C LEU A 98 18.32 15.46 4.87
N ASN A 99 17.64 15.80 5.97
CA ASN A 99 18.10 15.50 7.33
C ASN A 99 17.98 14.00 7.69
N ALA A 100 17.11 13.27 7.01
CA ALA A 100 16.95 11.83 7.21
C ALA A 100 17.97 10.97 6.44
N GLN A 101 18.90 11.58 5.68
CA GLN A 101 19.90 10.84 4.92
C GLN A 101 20.90 10.08 5.82
N PRO A 102 21.41 8.92 5.36
CA PRO A 102 21.17 8.30 4.05
C PRO A 102 19.85 7.50 3.99
N MET A 103 19.03 7.72 2.95
CA MET A 103 17.73 7.03 2.80
C MET A 103 17.63 6.02 1.66
N GLY A 104 18.73 5.70 0.96
CA GLY A 104 18.84 4.61 -0.01
C GLY A 104 18.05 4.76 -1.34
N PHE A 105 17.03 5.63 -1.41
CA PHE A 105 16.16 5.76 -2.59
C PHE A 105 16.50 6.97 -3.48
N TYR A 106 16.74 8.14 -2.90
CA TYR A 106 16.95 9.39 -3.64
C TYR A 106 18.23 10.08 -3.22
N ALA A 107 19.02 10.51 -4.20
CA ALA A 107 20.21 11.32 -3.94
C ALA A 107 19.80 12.74 -3.46
N PRO A 108 20.58 13.38 -2.56
CA PRO A 108 20.29 14.74 -2.10
C PRO A 108 20.02 15.75 -3.22
N ALA A 109 20.78 15.67 -4.33
CA ALA A 109 20.57 16.53 -5.50
C ALA A 109 19.19 16.37 -6.16
N GLN A 110 18.61 15.17 -6.15
CA GLN A 110 17.26 14.92 -6.67
C GLN A 110 16.19 15.53 -5.76
N ILE A 111 16.39 15.44 -4.44
CA ILE A 111 15.49 16.02 -3.44
C ILE A 111 15.48 17.55 -3.57
N VAL A 112 16.67 18.17 -3.67
CA VAL A 112 16.80 19.62 -3.86
C VAL A 112 16.14 20.07 -5.16
N ARG A 113 16.37 19.34 -6.26
CA ARG A 113 15.76 19.66 -7.55
C ARG A 113 14.23 19.59 -7.50
N ASP A 114 13.68 18.53 -6.91
CA ASP A 114 12.23 18.37 -6.75
C ASP A 114 11.64 19.54 -5.96
N ALA A 115 12.29 19.99 -4.87
CA ALA A 115 11.84 21.14 -4.11
C ALA A 115 11.81 22.43 -4.94
N VAL A 116 12.83 22.69 -5.75
CA VAL A 116 12.88 23.85 -6.67
C VAL A 116 11.75 23.76 -7.70
N GLU A 117 11.48 22.58 -8.25
CA GLU A 117 10.36 22.35 -9.19
C GLU A 117 8.98 22.56 -8.51
N HIS A 118 8.90 22.43 -7.18
CA HIS A 118 7.72 22.78 -6.36
C HIS A 118 7.72 24.25 -5.89
N GLY A 119 8.61 25.09 -6.41
CA GLY A 119 8.66 26.54 -6.12
C GLY A 119 9.33 26.89 -4.79
N VAL A 120 10.04 25.95 -4.16
CA VAL A 120 10.82 26.20 -2.94
C VAL A 120 12.11 26.93 -3.31
N GLU A 121 12.37 28.04 -2.65
CA GLU A 121 13.66 28.74 -2.73
C GLU A 121 14.73 27.96 -1.94
N ILE A 122 15.78 27.52 -2.62
CA ILE A 122 16.89 26.81 -1.97
C ILE A 122 18.10 27.73 -1.88
N ARG A 123 18.56 27.96 -0.64
CA ARG A 123 19.75 28.78 -0.37
C ARG A 123 21.01 27.91 -0.27
N PRO A 124 22.16 28.37 -0.79
CA PRO A 124 23.43 27.65 -0.65
C PRO A 124 23.89 27.66 0.82
N VAL A 125 24.81 26.75 1.15
CA VAL A 125 25.43 26.69 2.47
C VAL A 125 26.14 28.01 2.80
N CYS A 126 25.90 28.53 4.00
CA CYS A 126 26.47 29.77 4.51
C CYS A 126 27.14 29.53 5.85
N VAL A 127 28.42 29.88 5.99
CA VAL A 127 29.17 29.69 7.25
C VAL A 127 28.58 30.46 8.44
N ASN A 128 27.91 31.59 8.18
CA ASN A 128 27.32 32.44 9.22
C ASN A 128 25.89 32.01 9.60
N SER A 129 25.16 31.38 8.69
CA SER A 129 23.72 31.10 8.87
C SER A 129 23.40 29.61 9.01
N SER A 130 24.10 28.74 8.27
CA SER A 130 23.78 27.31 8.24
C SER A 130 24.03 26.61 9.58
N ARG A 131 23.34 25.48 9.76
CA ARG A 131 23.49 24.56 10.90
C ARG A 131 23.82 23.17 10.37
N TRP A 132 23.99 22.22 11.29
CA TRP A 132 24.20 20.82 10.95
C TRP A 132 23.04 20.27 10.10
N ASP A 133 21.81 20.47 10.58
CA ASP A 133 20.60 20.10 9.86
C ASP A 133 20.16 21.22 8.90
N CYS A 134 19.50 20.84 7.82
CA CYS A 134 18.75 21.74 6.95
C CYS A 134 17.62 22.38 7.77
N THR A 135 17.50 23.70 7.67
CA THR A 135 16.50 24.51 8.40
C THR A 135 15.69 25.35 7.42
N LEU A 136 14.53 25.82 7.86
CA LEU A 136 13.69 26.74 7.11
C LEU A 136 13.94 28.17 7.58
N GLU A 137 14.09 29.09 6.64
CA GLU A 137 14.25 30.52 6.90
C GLU A 137 13.00 31.26 6.38
N PRO A 138 12.55 32.33 7.07
CA PRO A 138 11.53 33.21 6.52
C PRO A 138 11.98 33.72 5.15
N ARG A 139 11.07 33.77 4.18
CA ARG A 139 11.34 34.52 2.96
C ARG A 139 11.37 35.99 3.33
N ASP A 140 12.40 36.68 2.87
CA ASP A 140 12.44 38.14 2.93
C ASP A 140 11.14 38.66 2.31
N ALA A 141 10.44 39.56 3.01
CA ALA A 141 9.23 40.16 2.47
C ALA A 141 9.62 40.82 1.14
N ASP A 142 8.85 40.54 0.08
CA ASP A 142 8.99 41.28 -1.16
C ASP A 142 8.78 42.76 -0.78
N ASP A 143 9.84 43.57 -0.86
CA ASP A 143 9.76 45.02 -0.73
C ASP A 143 8.98 45.54 -1.94
N GLY A 144 7.65 45.41 -1.88
CA GLY A 144 6.69 45.96 -2.83
C GLY A 144 6.39 47.42 -2.56
#